data_AF-A0A2G2I462-F1
#
_entry.id   AF-A0A2G2I462-F1
#
_cell.length_a   1.000
_cell.length_b   1.000
_cell.length_c   1.000
_cell.angle_alpha   90.00
_cell.angle_beta   90.00
_cell.angle_gamma   90.00
#
_symmetry.space_group_name_H-M   'P 1'
#
loop_
_entity.id
_entity.type
_entity.pdbx_description
1 polymer ?
#
loop_
_entity_poly.entity_id
_entity_poly.type
_entity_poly.pdbx_seq_one_letter_code
_entity_poly.pdbx_strand_id
1 'polypeptide(L)'
;MKSETSFEQMLEQYSGFSQYELIKYDLGDLASQAGDVQSKMCDSCTGGDGIPKHTYDTKHEADTQADMIYEEERTYLRVYRCKHGGWHLTKSTFKF
;
A
#
# COMPACT_ATOMS: atom_id res chain seq x y z
N MET A 1 -28.79 -28.74 7.88
CA MET A 1 -27.66 -28.02 8.50
C MET A 1 -26.56 -27.85 7.46
N LYS A 2 -26.52 -26.70 6.79
CA LYS A 2 -25.33 -26.23 6.06
C LYS A 2 -25.20 -24.76 6.41
N SER A 3 -24.07 -24.44 7.01
CA SER A 3 -23.77 -23.26 7.77
C SER A 3 -23.80 -21.99 6.93
N GLU A 4 -24.75 -21.10 7.24
CA GLU A 4 -24.61 -19.68 7.02
C GLU A 4 -23.53 -19.17 8.00
N THR A 5 -22.26 -19.33 7.62
CA THR A 5 -21.17 -18.62 8.29
C THR A 5 -21.41 -17.14 8.06
N SER A 6 -21.90 -16.50 9.12
CA SER A 6 -22.43 -15.15 9.14
C SER A 6 -21.42 -14.19 8.53
N PHE A 7 -21.89 -13.37 7.60
CA PHE A 7 -21.18 -12.27 6.96
C PHE A 7 -20.39 -11.41 7.97
N GLU A 8 -20.89 -11.27 9.20
CA GLU A 8 -20.23 -10.55 10.30
C GLU A 8 -18.91 -11.21 10.74
N GLN A 9 -18.80 -12.54 10.72
CA GLN A 9 -17.57 -13.26 11.05
C GLN A 9 -16.49 -13.08 9.96
N MET A 10 -16.90 -12.93 8.69
CA MET A 10 -15.96 -12.53 7.64
C MET A 10 -15.48 -11.10 7.84
N LEU A 11 -16.38 -10.15 8.12
CA LEU A 11 -15.99 -8.75 8.30
C LEU A 11 -15.02 -8.52 9.47
N GLU A 12 -15.16 -9.25 10.58
CA GLU A 12 -14.17 -9.22 11.66
C GLU A 12 -12.81 -9.76 11.21
N GLN A 13 -12.79 -10.84 10.43
CA GLN A 13 -11.56 -11.43 9.89
C GLN A 13 -10.85 -10.49 8.88
N TYR A 14 -11.61 -9.71 8.12
CA TYR A 14 -11.09 -8.77 7.12
C TYR A 14 -10.89 -7.34 7.62
N SER A 15 -11.25 -7.04 8.88
CA SER A 15 -11.09 -5.71 9.48
C SER A 15 -9.63 -5.23 9.57
N GLY A 16 -8.67 -6.16 9.49
CA GLY A 16 -7.23 -5.88 9.45
C GLY A 16 -6.61 -5.91 8.06
N PHE A 17 -7.40 -6.22 7.02
CA PHE A 17 -6.90 -6.34 5.65
C PHE A 17 -6.89 -4.97 4.97
N SER A 18 -5.80 -4.65 4.30
CA SER A 18 -5.72 -3.48 3.44
C SER A 18 -6.65 -3.63 2.23
N GLN A 19 -7.07 -2.50 1.69
CA GLN A 19 -7.90 -2.43 0.49
C GLN A 19 -7.36 -3.24 -0.69
N TYR A 20 -6.04 -3.29 -0.84
CA TYR A 20 -5.39 -4.09 -1.87
C TYR A 20 -5.54 -5.59 -1.62
N GLU A 21 -5.44 -6.05 -0.37
CA GLU A 21 -5.63 -7.48 -0.08
C GLU A 21 -7.07 -7.92 -0.35
N LEU A 22 -8.05 -7.03 -0.16
CA LEU A 22 -9.44 -7.29 -0.54
C LEU A 22 -9.61 -7.38 -2.07
N ILE A 23 -8.89 -6.57 -2.83
CA ILE A 23 -8.89 -6.61 -4.30
C ILE A 23 -8.22 -7.88 -4.83
N LYS A 24 -7.12 -8.32 -4.19
CA LYS A 24 -6.32 -9.49 -4.61
C LYS A 24 -7.10 -10.82 -4.57
N TYR A 25 -8.08 -10.95 -3.67
CA TYR A 25 -8.88 -12.17 -3.53
C TYR A 25 -10.24 -12.10 -4.24
N ASP A 26 -10.42 -11.16 -5.18
CA ASP A 26 -11.65 -11.02 -5.98
C ASP A 26 -12.91 -10.82 -5.09
N LEU A 27 -12.75 -10.23 -3.90
CA LEU A 27 -13.84 -9.73 -3.05
C LEU A 27 -14.38 -8.36 -3.57
N GLY A 28 -14.20 -8.11 -4.87
CA GLY A 28 -14.40 -6.81 -5.53
C GLY A 28 -15.82 -6.25 -5.44
N ASP A 29 -16.83 -7.09 -5.19
CA ASP A 29 -18.22 -6.65 -4.98
C ASP A 29 -18.39 -5.77 -3.71
N LEU A 30 -17.41 -5.77 -2.79
CA LEU A 30 -17.35 -4.88 -1.63
C LEU A 30 -16.39 -3.68 -1.81
N ALA A 31 -15.61 -3.64 -2.89
CA ALA A 31 -14.49 -2.72 -3.08
C ALA A 31 -14.81 -1.45 -3.90
N SER A 32 -16.09 -1.09 -4.06
CA SER A 32 -16.50 0.11 -4.83
C SER A 32 -16.30 1.44 -4.08
N GLN A 33 -15.52 1.46 -2.99
CA GLN A 33 -15.19 2.68 -2.23
C GLN A 33 -13.68 2.79 -1.98
N ALA A 34 -12.86 2.24 -2.87
CA ALA A 34 -11.42 2.43 -2.83
C ALA A 34 -11.03 3.84 -3.29
N GLY A 35 -10.83 4.74 -2.33
CA GLY A 35 -10.26 6.05 -2.61
C GLY A 35 -8.86 5.89 -3.20
N ASP A 36 -8.60 6.58 -4.30
CA ASP A 36 -7.28 6.64 -4.93
C ASP A 36 -6.19 6.88 -3.88
N VAL A 37 -5.10 6.09 -3.91
CA VAL A 37 -3.91 6.36 -3.08
C VAL A 37 -3.35 7.70 -3.54
N GLN A 38 -3.73 8.77 -2.84
CA GLN A 38 -3.28 10.11 -3.18
C GLN A 38 -1.82 10.24 -2.80
N SER A 39 -0.97 10.39 -3.81
CA SER A 39 0.44 10.69 -3.62
C SER A 39 0.79 12.03 -4.26
N LYS A 40 1.67 12.79 -3.60
CA LYS A 40 2.22 14.04 -4.12
C LYS A 40 3.69 13.87 -4.39
N MET A 41 4.24 14.57 -5.37
CA MET A 41 5.69 14.58 -5.58
C MET A 41 6.41 15.35 -4.47
N CYS A 42 7.54 14.83 -4.02
CA CYS A 42 8.41 15.52 -3.07
C CYS A 42 9.37 16.47 -3.79
N ASP A 43 9.29 17.75 -3.51
CA ASP A 43 10.18 18.75 -4.13
C ASP A 43 11.65 18.63 -3.70
N SER A 44 11.92 17.94 -2.58
CA SER A 44 13.26 17.88 -1.97
C SER A 44 13.95 16.52 -2.08
N CYS A 45 13.24 15.46 -2.46
CA CYS A 45 13.79 14.11 -2.48
C CYS A 45 13.57 13.47 -3.85
N THR A 46 14.65 12.97 -4.44
CA THR A 46 14.63 12.26 -5.72
C THR A 46 15.02 10.80 -5.55
N GLY A 47 14.58 9.95 -6.48
CA GLY A 47 15.07 8.59 -6.66
C GLY A 47 16.48 8.58 -7.25
N GLY A 48 17.03 7.36 -7.39
CA GLY A 48 18.33 7.15 -8.05
C GLY A 48 18.32 7.45 -9.55
N ASP A 49 17.13 7.52 -10.14
CA ASP A 49 16.83 7.93 -11.52
C ASP A 49 16.69 9.46 -11.67
N GLY A 50 16.80 10.22 -10.58
CA GLY A 50 16.62 11.68 -10.58
C GLY A 50 15.16 12.14 -10.56
N ILE A 51 14.19 11.22 -10.52
CA ILE A 51 12.76 11.56 -10.48
C ILE A 51 12.35 11.89 -9.04
N PRO A 52 11.57 12.96 -8.80
CA PRO A 52 11.00 13.25 -7.48
C PRO A 52 10.27 12.04 -6.89
N LYS A 53 10.48 11.77 -5.60
CA LYS A 53 9.82 10.66 -4.91
C LYS A 53 8.36 11.00 -4.65
N HIS A 54 7.49 10.00 -4.81
CA HIS A 54 6.14 10.06 -4.28
C HIS A 54 6.16 10.18 -2.74
N THR A 55 5.27 11.02 -2.23
CA THR A 55 5.02 11.28 -0.81
C THR A 55 3.58 10.88 -0.50
N TYR A 56 3.43 9.99 0.45
CA TYR A 56 2.16 9.54 1.00
C TYR A 56 1.91 10.21 2.35
N ASP A 57 0.66 10.56 2.64
CA ASP A 57 0.30 11.30 3.84
C ASP A 57 0.41 10.40 5.08
N THR A 58 0.06 9.11 4.93
CA THR A 58 0.15 8.11 6.00
C THR A 58 1.15 6.99 5.68
N LYS A 59 1.63 6.31 6.73
CA LYS A 59 2.49 5.14 6.57
C LYS A 59 1.74 3.99 5.90
N HIS A 60 0.46 3.83 6.24
CA HIS A 60 -0.39 2.77 5.70
C HIS A 60 -0.51 2.87 4.18
N GLU A 61 -0.79 4.05 3.64
CA GLU A 61 -0.82 4.28 2.18
C GLU A 61 0.52 3.94 1.52
N ALA A 62 1.64 4.30 2.14
CA ALA A 62 2.97 3.97 1.62
C ALA A 62 3.24 2.45 1.68
N ASP A 63 2.87 1.77 2.77
CA ASP A 63 3.01 0.32 2.91
C ASP A 63 2.16 -0.40 1.85
N THR A 64 0.89 0.01 1.67
CA THR A 64 0.02 -0.52 0.61
C THR A 64 0.62 -0.32 -0.78
N GLN A 65 1.18 0.85 -1.07
CA GLN A 65 1.86 1.05 -2.36
C GLN A 65 3.10 0.17 -2.52
N ALA A 66 3.90 0.00 -1.46
CA ALA A 66 5.08 -0.85 -1.50
C ALA A 66 4.70 -2.31 -1.83
N ASP A 67 3.59 -2.80 -1.27
CA ASP A 67 3.07 -4.13 -1.53
C ASP A 67 2.56 -4.27 -2.97
N MET A 68 1.85 -3.26 -3.50
CA MET A 68 1.41 -3.23 -4.90
C MET A 68 2.59 -3.32 -5.87
N ILE A 69 3.63 -2.52 -5.65
CA ILE A 69 4.84 -2.53 -6.49
C ILE A 69 5.60 -3.86 -6.35
N TYR A 70 5.62 -4.46 -5.16
CA TYR A 70 6.23 -5.78 -4.98
C TYR A 70 5.48 -6.86 -5.76
N GLU A 71 4.16 -6.84 -5.81
CA GLU A 71 3.41 -7.84 -6.56
C GLU A 71 3.53 -7.65 -8.08
N GLU A 72 3.54 -6.40 -8.55
CA GLU A 72 3.66 -6.06 -9.98
C GLU A 72 5.09 -6.27 -10.51
N GLU A 73 6.09 -5.75 -9.80
CA GLU A 73 7.47 -5.68 -10.29
C GLU A 73 8.43 -6.63 -9.55
N ARG A 74 7.96 -7.37 -8.53
CA ARG A 74 8.81 -8.18 -7.63
C ARG A 74 9.92 -7.37 -6.97
N THR A 75 9.71 -6.07 -6.81
CA THR A 75 10.66 -5.14 -6.21
C THR A 75 10.26 -4.82 -4.78
N TYR A 76 11.10 -5.20 -3.82
CA TYR A 76 10.87 -4.84 -2.42
C TYR A 76 11.24 -3.37 -2.18
N LEU A 77 10.27 -2.59 -1.71
CA LEU A 77 10.44 -1.21 -1.30
C LEU A 77 10.27 -1.07 0.20
N ARG A 78 11.20 -0.36 0.84
CA ARG A 78 11.12 0.01 2.25
C ARG A 78 10.41 1.35 2.39
N VAL A 79 9.44 1.41 3.30
CA VAL A 79 8.77 2.65 3.72
C VAL A 79 9.58 3.36 4.81
N TYR A 80 9.74 4.67 4.69
CA TYR A 80 10.34 5.50 5.73
C TYR A 80 9.73 6.90 5.77
N ARG A 81 9.75 7.53 6.95
CA ARG A 81 9.26 8.91 7.12
C ARG A 81 10.28 9.90 6.56
N CYS A 82 9.83 10.80 5.70
CA CYS A 82 10.67 11.85 5.15
C CYS A 82 10.82 13.02 6.15
N LYS A 83 12.01 13.62 6.22
CA LYS A 83 12.28 14.82 7.04
C LYS A 83 11.50 16.07 6.58
N HIS A 84 11.09 16.09 5.32
CA HIS A 84 10.30 17.18 4.71
C HIS A 84 8.78 16.95 4.84
N GLY A 85 8.35 15.82 5.41
CA GLY A 85 6.94 15.47 5.58
C GLY A 85 6.53 14.23 4.77
N GLY A 86 5.52 13.53 5.29
CA GLY A 86 4.98 12.32 4.69
C GLY A 86 5.92 11.12 4.70
N TRP A 87 5.57 10.12 3.88
CA TRP A 87 6.21 8.81 3.81
C TRP A 87 6.68 8.52 2.40
N HIS A 88 7.89 7.97 2.28
CA HIS A 88 8.53 7.67 1.00
C HIS A 88 8.85 6.19 0.88
N LEU A 89 8.94 5.76 -0.38
CA LEU A 89 9.44 4.45 -0.75
C LEU A 89 10.91 4.53 -1.15
N THR A 90 11.70 3.54 -0.75
CA THR A 90 13.06 3.37 -1.22
C THR A 90 13.38 1.92 -1.49
N LYS A 91 14.09 1.64 -2.60
CA LYS A 91 14.71 0.33 -2.79
C LYS A 91 15.68 0.13 -1.64
N SER A 92 15.58 -0.99 -0.93
CA SER A 92 16.61 -1.32 0.05
C SER A 92 17.86 -1.72 -0.71
N THR A 93 18.83 -0.81 -0.84
CA THR A 93 20.17 -1.19 -1.29
C THR A 93 20.87 -1.86 -0.13
N PHE A 94 20.51 -3.11 0.18
CA PHE A 94 21.42 -3.98 0.90
C PHE A 94 22.58 -4.28 -0.05
N LYS A 95 23.66 -3.51 0.06
CA LYS A 95 24.94 -3.91 -0.51
C LYS A 95 25.49 -4.99 0.45
N PHE A 96 25.47 -6.24 0.01
CA PHE A 96 26.24 -7.32 0.63
C PHE A 96 27.73 -7.10 0.38
#